data_AF-A0A914TNV1-F1
#
_entry.id   AF-A0A914TNV1-F1
#
_cell.length_a   1.000
_cell.length_b   1.000
_cell.length_c   1.000
_cell.angle_alpha   90.00
_cell.angle_beta   90.00
_cell.angle_gamma   90.00
#
_symmetry.space_group_name_H-M   'P 1'
#
loop_
_entity.id
_entity.type
_entity.pdbx_description
1 polymer ?
#
loop_
_entity_poly.entity_id
_entity_poly.type
_entity_poly.pdbx_seq_one_letter_code
_entity_poly.pdbx_strand_id
1 'polypeptide(L)'
;MRGRGSIKLAREKFAQASRKQVIFSFVIAGLSLLLLFIGLFFVWRFREDIDNIHYYNKHGEWRDTCQKVCSAKYDVPPLILISLDGFRADYLERNITPAIQRLINCGVSSPYMYPTFPASTFPNHYTIATGLYPESHGIVDNYMYDETMFNGTYIGENNGEKVFGNEYSFNKGMGEWYNGEPIWNTVANAGKKSGTFFWPGSEVVIKGMTPTYRAKFSNTTPFSHRVDTVGY
;
A
#
# COMPACT_ATOMS: atom_id res chain seq x y z
N MET A 1 -45.08 70.84 -19.12
CA MET A 1 -44.03 69.84 -19.42
C MET A 1 -43.67 68.97 -18.19
N ARG A 2 -44.58 68.09 -17.71
CA ARG A 2 -44.35 67.31 -16.45
C ARG A 2 -44.45 65.77 -16.60
N GLY A 3 -44.53 65.22 -17.82
CA GLY A 3 -44.74 63.77 -18.05
C GLY A 3 -43.49 62.94 -18.40
N ARG A 4 -42.40 63.53 -18.90
CA ARG A 4 -41.23 62.77 -19.40
C ARG A 4 -40.25 62.31 -18.31
N GLY A 5 -40.12 63.03 -17.20
CA GLY A 5 -39.19 62.68 -16.11
C GLY A 5 -39.60 61.46 -15.29
N SER A 6 -40.92 61.29 -15.06
CA SER A 6 -41.45 60.20 -14.23
C SER A 6 -41.31 58.82 -14.89
N ILE A 7 -41.51 58.75 -16.22
CA ILE A 7 -41.38 57.51 -17.00
C ILE A 7 -39.90 57.08 -17.11
N LYS A 8 -38.97 58.04 -17.21
CA LYS A 8 -37.54 57.75 -17.28
C LYS A 8 -37.01 57.20 -15.95
N LEU A 9 -37.42 57.80 -14.83
CA LEU A 9 -37.09 57.33 -13.49
C LEU A 9 -37.67 55.94 -13.19
N ALA A 10 -38.90 55.67 -13.64
CA ALA A 10 -39.51 54.34 -13.50
C ALA A 10 -38.76 53.28 -14.30
N ARG A 11 -38.35 53.58 -15.54
CA ARG A 11 -37.54 52.68 -16.38
C ARG A 11 -36.16 52.40 -15.79
N GLU A 12 -35.51 53.42 -15.22
CA GLU A 12 -34.20 53.26 -14.55
C GLU A 12 -34.31 52.40 -13.29
N LYS A 13 -35.36 52.59 -12.47
CA LYS A 13 -35.64 51.73 -11.31
C LYS A 13 -35.95 50.29 -11.71
N PHE A 14 -36.73 50.06 -12.77
CA PHE A 14 -37.00 48.72 -13.30
C PHE A 14 -35.73 48.04 -13.83
N ALA A 15 -34.88 48.76 -14.58
CA ALA A 15 -33.61 48.24 -15.08
C ALA A 15 -32.61 47.94 -13.94
N GLN A 16 -32.61 48.74 -12.87
CA GLN A 16 -31.79 48.49 -11.68
C GLN A 16 -32.30 47.28 -10.89
N ALA A 17 -33.62 47.11 -10.77
CA ALA A 17 -34.24 45.96 -10.12
C ALA A 17 -33.96 44.65 -10.91
N SER A 18 -34.08 44.69 -12.25
CA SER A 18 -33.79 43.54 -13.10
C SER A 18 -32.30 43.16 -13.07
N ARG A 19 -31.38 44.14 -13.10
CA ARG A 19 -29.94 43.88 -12.91
C ARG A 19 -29.63 43.22 -11.56
N LYS A 20 -30.27 43.67 -10.48
CA LYS A 20 -30.11 43.04 -9.15
C LYS A 20 -30.65 41.61 -9.11
N GLN A 21 -31.80 41.33 -9.74
CA GLN A 21 -32.33 39.97 -9.85
C GLN A 21 -31.43 39.05 -10.67
N VAL A 22 -30.86 39.55 -11.76
CA VAL A 22 -29.92 38.80 -12.60
C VAL A 22 -28.63 38.48 -11.82
N ILE A 23 -28.05 39.47 -11.13
CA ILE A 23 -26.87 39.26 -10.27
C ILE A 23 -27.16 38.25 -9.16
N PHE A 24 -28.30 38.37 -8.49
CA PHE A 24 -28.71 37.45 -7.42
C PHE A 24 -28.88 36.01 -7.94
N SER A 25 -29.44 35.84 -9.15
CA SER A 25 -29.59 34.54 -9.80
C SER A 25 -28.23 33.91 -10.13
N PHE A 26 -27.26 34.69 -10.61
CA PHE A 26 -25.90 34.22 -10.85
C PHE A 26 -25.17 33.84 -9.56
N VAL A 27 -25.38 34.59 -8.46
CA VAL A 27 -24.81 34.25 -7.14
C VAL A 27 -25.37 32.93 -6.62
N ILE A 28 -26.69 32.72 -6.72
CA ILE A 28 -27.31 31.45 -6.33
C ILE A 28 -26.80 30.30 -7.20
N ALA A 29 -26.75 30.48 -8.53
CA ALA A 29 -26.22 29.47 -9.43
C ALA A 29 -24.75 29.12 -9.11
N GLY A 30 -23.93 30.12 -8.80
CA GLY A 30 -22.53 29.93 -8.38
C GLY A 30 -22.39 29.18 -7.06
N LEU A 31 -23.20 29.53 -6.05
CA LEU A 31 -23.23 28.82 -4.75
C LEU A 31 -23.73 27.38 -4.90
N SER A 32 -24.76 27.16 -5.72
CA SER A 32 -25.27 25.81 -6.01
C SER A 32 -24.22 24.95 -6.72
N LEU A 33 -23.51 25.50 -7.71
CA LEU A 33 -22.39 24.81 -8.36
C LEU A 33 -21.27 24.49 -7.37
N LEU A 34 -20.89 25.43 -6.51
CA LEU A 34 -19.87 25.22 -5.49
C LEU A 34 -20.24 24.09 -4.52
N LEU A 35 -21.49 24.06 -4.03
CA LEU A 35 -21.98 22.99 -3.17
C LEU A 35 -22.00 21.64 -3.89
N LEU A 36 -22.31 21.61 -5.19
CA LEU A 36 -22.26 20.41 -6.01
C LEU A 36 -20.82 19.89 -6.15
N PHE A 37 -19.85 20.79 -6.40
CA PHE A 37 -18.43 20.43 -6.45
C PHE A 37 -17.91 19.93 -5.10
N ILE A 38 -18.29 20.57 -4.00
CA ILE A 38 -17.94 20.12 -2.65
C ILE A 38 -18.53 18.73 -2.38
N GLY A 39 -19.80 18.51 -2.73
CA GLY A 39 -20.46 17.21 -2.61
C GLY A 39 -19.76 16.14 -3.44
N LEU A 40 -19.43 16.41 -4.70
CA LEU A 40 -18.69 15.49 -5.56
C LEU A 40 -17.27 15.22 -5.06
N PHE A 41 -16.59 16.25 -4.53
CA PHE A 41 -15.29 16.10 -3.90
C PHE A 41 -15.35 15.17 -2.68
N PHE A 42 -16.34 15.33 -1.81
CA PHE A 42 -16.53 14.44 -0.66
C PHE A 42 -16.94 13.03 -1.08
N VAL A 43 -17.84 12.88 -2.06
CA VAL A 43 -18.18 11.56 -2.61
C VAL A 43 -16.96 10.87 -3.20
N TRP A 44 -16.14 11.57 -3.99
CA TRP A 44 -14.90 11.02 -4.53
C TRP A 44 -13.88 10.70 -3.43
N ARG A 45 -13.70 11.61 -2.45
CA ARG A 45 -12.76 11.48 -1.33
C ARG A 45 -13.09 10.33 -0.40
N PHE A 46 -14.38 10.00 -0.24
CA PHE A 46 -14.88 8.95 0.63
C PHE A 46 -15.33 7.69 -0.12
N ARG A 47 -15.25 7.65 -1.45
CA ARG A 47 -15.63 6.48 -2.25
C ARG A 47 -14.86 5.23 -1.83
N GLU A 48 -13.54 5.37 -1.66
CA GLU A 48 -12.67 4.27 -1.25
C GLU A 48 -13.03 3.75 0.15
N ASP A 49 -13.37 4.65 1.08
CA ASP A 49 -13.82 4.29 2.43
C ASP A 49 -15.16 3.53 2.40
N ILE A 50 -16.11 3.97 1.57
CA ILE A 50 -17.41 3.30 1.41
C ILE A 50 -17.24 1.91 0.78
N ASP A 51 -16.41 1.78 -0.25
CA ASP A 51 -16.12 0.50 -0.91
C ASP A 51 -15.46 -0.48 0.08
N ASN A 52 -14.52 0.00 0.91
CA ASN A 52 -13.89 -0.78 1.97
C ASN A 52 -14.89 -1.22 3.05
N ILE A 53 -15.78 -0.32 3.50
CA ILE A 53 -16.84 -0.64 4.47
C ILE A 53 -17.82 -1.67 3.88
N HIS A 54 -18.17 -1.54 2.59
CA HIS A 54 -19.08 -2.46 1.93
C HIS A 54 -18.46 -3.85 1.79
N TYR A 55 -17.19 -3.95 1.36
CA TYR A 55 -16.45 -5.20 1.32
C TYR A 55 -16.38 -5.86 2.71
N TYR A 56 -16.03 -5.07 3.75
CA TYR A 56 -15.93 -5.55 5.12
C TYR A 56 -17.28 -6.06 5.68
N ASN A 57 -18.39 -5.39 5.37
CA ASN A 57 -19.71 -5.78 5.86
C ASN A 57 -20.34 -6.92 5.05
N LYS A 58 -20.13 -6.98 3.73
CA LYS A 58 -20.69 -8.00 2.84
C LYS A 58 -20.26 -9.42 3.21
N HIS A 59 -19.10 -9.55 3.84
CA HIS A 59 -18.54 -10.84 4.20
C HIS A 59 -18.42 -11.08 5.72
N GLY A 60 -19.25 -10.41 6.52
CA GLY A 60 -19.20 -10.50 7.98
C GLY A 60 -19.34 -11.90 8.59
N GLU A 61 -19.80 -12.90 7.82
CA GLU A 61 -20.04 -14.28 8.26
C GLU A 61 -18.80 -15.00 8.79
N TRP A 62 -17.59 -14.59 8.39
CA TRP A 62 -16.36 -15.18 8.94
C TRP A 62 -16.08 -14.79 10.39
N ARG A 63 -16.71 -13.73 10.92
CA ARG A 63 -16.31 -13.12 12.21
C ARG A 63 -16.43 -14.07 13.40
N ASP A 64 -17.43 -14.96 13.40
CA ASP A 64 -17.83 -15.68 14.61
C ASP A 64 -17.40 -17.15 14.65
N THR A 65 -16.69 -17.63 13.62
CA THR A 65 -16.30 -19.05 13.55
C THR A 65 -14.81 -19.23 13.23
N CYS A 66 -14.17 -20.16 13.95
CA CYS A 66 -12.79 -20.60 13.69
C CYS A 66 -12.74 -21.83 12.77
N GLN A 67 -13.78 -22.06 11.97
CA GLN A 67 -13.88 -23.26 11.16
C GLN A 67 -12.83 -23.23 10.04
N LYS A 68 -11.97 -24.24 10.00
CA LYS A 68 -11.04 -24.48 8.89
C LYS A 68 -11.83 -25.07 7.72
N VAL A 69 -12.34 -24.21 6.85
CA VAL A 69 -13.00 -24.63 5.61
C VAL A 69 -11.97 -24.58 4.48
N CYS A 70 -11.37 -25.71 4.15
CA CYS A 70 -10.63 -25.86 2.90
C CYS A 70 -11.58 -26.41 1.84
N SER A 71 -12.13 -25.53 1.01
CA SER A 71 -12.99 -25.93 -0.13
C SER A 71 -12.19 -26.41 -1.34
N ALA A 72 -10.93 -25.98 -1.46
CA ALA A 72 -10.04 -26.34 -2.56
C ALA A 72 -9.24 -27.62 -2.27
N LYS A 73 -9.11 -28.49 -3.28
CA LYS A 73 -8.26 -29.69 -3.23
C LYS A 73 -6.80 -29.31 -3.44
N TYR A 74 -6.09 -29.01 -2.35
CA TYR A 74 -4.63 -28.95 -2.35
C TYR A 74 -4.08 -30.18 -1.61
N ASP A 75 -3.16 -30.92 -2.23
CA ASP A 75 -2.51 -32.07 -1.59
C ASP A 75 -1.65 -31.63 -0.39
N VAL A 76 -1.16 -30.39 -0.41
CA VAL A 76 -0.41 -29.74 0.67
C VAL A 76 -0.92 -28.31 0.82
N PRO A 77 -1.21 -27.82 2.05
CA PRO A 77 -1.64 -26.44 2.26
C PRO A 77 -0.59 -25.44 1.75
N PRO A 78 -0.99 -24.42 0.97
CA PRO A 78 -0.09 -23.36 0.57
C PRO A 78 0.36 -22.52 1.77
N LEU A 79 1.60 -22.03 1.75
CA LEU A 79 2.13 -21.09 2.74
C LEU A 79 2.01 -19.67 2.19
N ILE A 80 1.39 -18.78 2.96
CA ILE A 80 1.35 -17.34 2.70
C ILE A 80 2.04 -16.64 3.86
N LEU A 81 3.06 -15.83 3.54
CA LEU A 81 3.75 -14.97 4.49
C LEU A 81 3.33 -13.52 4.25
N ILE A 82 2.72 -12.91 5.26
CA ILE A 82 2.21 -11.53 5.21
C ILE A 82 3.04 -10.69 6.17
N SER A 83 3.67 -9.63 5.66
CA SER A 83 4.37 -8.63 6.49
C SER A 83 3.57 -7.33 6.54
N LEU A 84 3.40 -6.80 7.74
CA LEU A 84 2.87 -5.46 8.00
C LEU A 84 4.03 -4.61 8.55
N ASP A 85 4.64 -3.80 7.70
CA ASP A 85 5.85 -3.05 8.08
C ASP A 85 5.57 -2.07 9.23
N GLY A 86 6.47 -2.03 10.21
CA GLY A 86 6.33 -1.21 11.41
C GLY A 86 5.16 -1.60 12.34
N PHE A 87 4.56 -2.78 12.17
CA PHE A 87 3.47 -3.25 13.04
C PHE A 87 4.03 -3.74 14.39
N ARG A 88 4.11 -2.83 15.36
CA ARG A 88 4.63 -3.11 16.71
C ARG A 88 3.63 -3.97 17.50
N ALA A 89 4.15 -4.81 18.40
CA ALA A 89 3.35 -5.80 19.14
C ALA A 89 2.19 -5.19 19.96
N ASP A 90 2.41 -4.03 20.59
CA ASP A 90 1.39 -3.33 21.39
C ASP A 90 0.21 -2.79 20.54
N TYR A 91 0.33 -2.78 19.21
CA TYR A 91 -0.79 -2.38 18.35
C TYR A 91 -1.95 -3.37 18.41
N LEU A 92 -1.68 -4.63 18.79
CA LEU A 92 -2.69 -5.66 19.01
C LEU A 92 -3.60 -5.35 20.21
N GLU A 93 -3.09 -4.65 21.22
CA GLU A 93 -3.84 -4.30 22.44
C GLU A 93 -4.88 -3.20 22.19
N ARG A 94 -4.82 -2.54 21.04
CA ARG A 94 -5.71 -1.40 20.70
C ARG A 94 -7.10 -1.83 20.27
N ASN A 95 -7.35 -3.12 20.02
CA ASN A 95 -8.65 -3.66 19.58
C ASN A 95 -9.23 -3.01 18.30
N ILE A 96 -8.39 -2.45 17.43
CA ILE A 96 -8.80 -1.81 16.16
C ILE A 96 -8.52 -2.68 14.93
N THR A 97 -8.03 -3.91 15.11
CA THR A 97 -7.63 -4.83 14.04
C THR A 97 -8.44 -6.14 14.07
N PRO A 98 -9.76 -6.09 13.86
CA PRO A 98 -10.65 -7.25 14.05
C PRO A 98 -10.27 -8.49 13.23
N ALA A 99 -9.78 -8.31 12.00
CA ALA A 99 -9.29 -9.42 11.18
C ALA A 99 -8.05 -10.12 11.78
N ILE A 100 -7.10 -9.34 12.29
CA ILE A 100 -5.90 -9.86 12.97
C ILE A 100 -6.29 -10.49 14.31
N GLN A 101 -7.20 -9.88 15.06
CA GLN A 101 -7.70 -10.44 16.30
C GLN A 101 -8.35 -11.81 16.09
N ARG A 102 -9.07 -11.99 14.98
CA ARG A 102 -9.58 -13.31 14.61
C ARG A 102 -8.47 -14.31 14.31
N LEU A 103 -7.40 -13.92 13.60
CA LEU A 103 -6.24 -14.79 13.37
C LEU A 103 -5.58 -15.21 14.69
N ILE A 104 -5.52 -14.31 15.67
CA ILE A 104 -5.03 -14.59 17.02
C ILE A 104 -5.95 -15.58 17.74
N ASN A 105 -7.26 -15.30 17.78
CA ASN A 105 -8.23 -16.12 18.51
C ASN A 105 -8.42 -17.52 17.92
N CYS A 106 -8.34 -17.65 16.60
CA CYS A 106 -8.55 -18.91 15.88
C CYS A 106 -7.25 -19.64 15.49
N GLY A 107 -6.09 -19.03 15.75
CA GLY A 107 -4.78 -19.50 15.29
C GLY A 107 -3.78 -19.61 16.42
N VAL A 108 -2.51 -19.37 16.09
CA VAL A 108 -1.40 -19.34 17.04
C VAL A 108 -0.73 -17.98 16.94
N SER A 109 -0.46 -17.35 18.09
CA SER A 109 0.21 -16.06 18.17
C SER A 109 1.27 -16.06 19.28
N SER A 110 2.25 -15.18 19.14
CA SER A 110 3.22 -14.85 20.18
C SER A 110 2.90 -13.45 20.74
N PRO A 111 3.16 -13.16 22.03
CA PRO A 111 3.03 -11.80 22.56
C PRO A 111 3.85 -10.76 21.79
N TYR A 112 5.02 -11.16 21.29
CA TYR A 112 5.89 -10.34 20.44
C TYR A 112 6.88 -11.22 19.66
N MET A 113 7.55 -10.63 18.67
CA MET A 113 8.69 -11.21 17.96
C MET A 113 9.84 -10.20 18.01
N TYR A 114 11.03 -10.63 18.46
CA TYR A 114 12.19 -9.74 18.48
C TYR A 114 12.69 -9.50 17.06
N PRO A 115 12.90 -8.23 16.65
CA PRO A 115 13.61 -7.93 15.42
C PRO A 115 15.11 -8.21 15.60
N THR A 116 15.82 -8.36 14.49
CA THR A 116 17.28 -8.20 14.48
C THR A 116 17.67 -6.74 14.66
N PHE A 117 18.92 -6.51 15.06
CA PHE A 117 19.51 -5.18 15.04
C PHE A 117 20.26 -4.93 13.73
N PRO A 118 20.09 -3.76 13.07
CA PRO A 118 19.16 -2.69 13.42
C PRO A 118 17.70 -3.07 13.12
N ALA A 119 16.76 -2.48 13.85
CA ALA A 119 15.31 -2.66 13.66
C ALA A 119 14.78 -1.91 12.41
N SER A 120 15.49 -2.04 11.29
CA SER A 120 15.19 -1.46 9.98
C SER A 120 14.47 -2.47 9.08
N THR A 121 13.68 -1.97 8.13
CA THR A 121 12.87 -2.77 7.20
C THR A 121 13.68 -3.85 6.47
N PHE A 122 14.71 -3.48 5.71
CA PHE A 122 15.45 -4.38 4.82
C PHE A 122 16.18 -5.49 5.59
N PRO A 123 16.99 -5.18 6.63
CA PRO A 123 17.66 -6.21 7.42
C PRO A 123 16.67 -7.24 7.98
N ASN A 124 15.59 -6.77 8.61
CA ASN A 124 14.63 -7.68 9.26
C ASN A 124 13.83 -8.53 8.26
N HIS A 125 13.36 -7.94 7.15
CA HIS A 125 12.62 -8.72 6.14
C HIS A 125 13.52 -9.76 5.47
N TYR A 126 14.79 -9.44 5.24
CA TYR A 126 15.72 -10.39 4.65
C TYR A 126 16.18 -11.46 5.65
N THR A 127 16.34 -11.10 6.93
CA THR A 127 16.47 -12.08 8.02
C THR A 127 15.30 -13.06 8.03
N ILE A 128 14.04 -12.58 7.97
CA ILE A 128 12.87 -13.47 7.95
C ILE A 128 12.91 -14.42 6.74
N ALA A 129 13.36 -13.94 5.58
CA ALA A 129 13.43 -14.77 4.37
C ALA A 129 14.56 -15.81 4.39
N THR A 130 15.64 -15.58 5.14
CA THR A 130 16.88 -16.38 5.08
C THR A 130 17.20 -17.14 6.36
N GLY A 131 16.68 -16.69 7.51
CA GLY A 131 17.06 -17.17 8.84
C GLY A 131 18.45 -16.71 9.31
N LEU A 132 19.11 -15.80 8.60
CA LEU A 132 20.46 -15.32 8.91
C LEU A 132 20.43 -13.96 9.61
N TYR A 133 21.48 -13.64 10.36
CA TYR A 133 21.68 -12.29 10.89
C TYR A 133 22.13 -11.31 9.79
N PRO A 134 21.91 -9.99 9.98
CA PRO A 134 22.35 -8.95 9.05
C PRO A 134 23.81 -9.03 8.62
N GLU A 135 24.71 -9.30 9.56
CA GLU A 135 26.15 -9.49 9.29
C GLU A 135 26.45 -10.67 8.36
N SER A 136 25.59 -11.69 8.33
CA SER A 136 25.77 -12.91 7.53
C SER A 136 25.11 -12.80 6.16
N HIS A 137 23.90 -12.21 6.10
CA HIS A 137 23.17 -12.06 4.83
C HIS A 137 23.51 -10.78 4.07
N GLY A 138 24.39 -9.93 4.60
CA GLY A 138 24.96 -8.75 3.93
C GLY A 138 24.13 -7.48 4.04
N ILE A 139 22.79 -7.61 4.10
CA ILE A 139 21.88 -6.46 4.25
C ILE A 139 21.87 -5.92 5.69
N VAL A 140 22.78 -5.00 6.02
CA VAL A 140 22.95 -4.47 7.39
C VAL A 140 22.11 -3.23 7.71
N ASP A 141 21.66 -2.49 6.70
CA ASP A 141 20.71 -1.38 6.87
C ASP A 141 19.91 -1.14 5.59
N ASN A 142 18.90 -0.27 5.65
CA ASN A 142 18.18 0.23 4.47
C ASN A 142 19.10 1.08 3.58
N TYR A 143 20.10 1.72 4.18
CA TYR A 143 21.07 2.59 3.53
C TYR A 143 22.48 2.16 3.93
N MET A 144 23.25 1.61 3.01
CA MET A 144 24.59 1.08 3.31
C MET A 144 25.54 1.27 2.14
N TYR A 145 26.83 1.36 2.42
CA TYR A 145 27.89 1.60 1.46
C TYR A 145 28.96 0.51 1.61
N ASP A 146 29.53 0.06 0.50
CA ASP A 146 30.65 -0.87 0.49
C ASP A 146 31.71 -0.35 -0.47
N GLU A 147 32.91 -0.08 0.06
CA GLU A 147 34.05 0.46 -0.70
C GLU A 147 34.61 -0.52 -1.72
N THR A 148 34.45 -1.82 -1.48
CA THR A 148 34.99 -2.90 -2.31
C THR A 148 34.02 -3.37 -3.38
N MET A 149 32.72 -3.17 -3.17
CA MET A 149 31.67 -3.55 -4.11
C MET A 149 31.24 -2.39 -5.00
N PHE A 150 31.02 -2.67 -6.29
CA PHE A 150 30.42 -1.76 -7.26
C PHE A 150 31.06 -0.36 -7.36
N ASN A 151 32.39 -0.25 -7.16
CA ASN A 151 33.11 1.03 -7.13
C ASN A 151 32.65 1.99 -6.02
N GLY A 152 32.27 1.48 -4.84
CA GLY A 152 31.82 2.33 -3.74
C GLY A 152 30.40 2.83 -3.97
N THR A 153 29.44 1.93 -4.16
CA THR A 153 28.02 2.34 -4.28
C THR A 153 27.25 2.23 -2.99
N TYR A 154 26.22 3.06 -2.89
CA TYR A 154 25.21 2.97 -1.85
C TYR A 154 24.06 2.06 -2.30
N ILE A 155 23.63 1.21 -1.38
CA ILE A 155 22.29 0.66 -1.32
C ILE A 155 21.39 1.72 -0.69
N GLY A 156 20.24 2.04 -1.30
CA GLY A 156 19.21 2.91 -0.73
C GLY A 156 19.15 4.35 -1.27
N GLU A 157 20.26 4.97 -1.70
CA GLU A 157 20.28 6.31 -2.29
C GLU A 157 21.53 6.53 -3.17
N ASN A 158 21.37 6.92 -4.44
CA ASN A 158 22.47 7.39 -5.29
C ASN A 158 22.11 8.78 -5.81
N ASN A 159 22.91 9.81 -5.48
CA ASN A 159 22.67 11.20 -5.89
C ASN A 159 21.27 11.76 -5.57
N GLY A 160 20.64 11.34 -4.46
CA GLY A 160 19.29 11.75 -4.10
C GLY A 160 18.16 10.85 -4.63
N GLU A 161 18.48 9.82 -5.43
CA GLU A 161 17.50 8.86 -5.95
C GLU A 161 17.52 7.53 -5.19
N LYS A 162 16.35 7.06 -4.75
CA LYS A 162 16.20 5.74 -4.11
C LYS A 162 16.62 4.65 -5.10
N VAL A 163 17.60 3.84 -4.72
CA VAL A 163 18.13 2.73 -5.55
C VAL A 163 17.15 1.55 -5.62
N PHE A 164 16.14 1.51 -4.73
CA PHE A 164 15.15 0.44 -4.67
C PHE A 164 13.80 0.80 -5.29
N GLY A 165 13.28 -0.08 -6.15
CA GLY A 165 12.02 0.09 -6.88
C GLY A 165 12.14 0.84 -8.22
N ASN A 166 13.35 1.27 -8.57
CA ASN A 166 13.66 1.87 -9.87
C ASN A 166 14.25 0.82 -10.83
N GLU A 167 14.61 1.24 -12.04
CA GLU A 167 15.23 0.37 -13.05
C GLU A 167 16.56 -0.25 -12.60
N TYR A 168 17.30 0.41 -11.68
CA TYR A 168 18.56 -0.10 -11.14
C TYR A 168 18.41 -1.36 -10.28
N SER A 169 17.30 -1.53 -9.56
CA SER A 169 17.03 -2.79 -8.81
C SER A 169 16.87 -4.00 -9.73
N PHE A 170 16.50 -3.78 -10.99
CA PHE A 170 16.36 -4.83 -12.01
C PHE A 170 17.66 -5.06 -12.79
N ASN A 171 18.68 -4.21 -12.61
CA ASN A 171 19.95 -4.33 -13.31
C ASN A 171 20.84 -5.41 -12.70
N LYS A 172 21.67 -6.01 -13.57
CA LYS A 172 22.69 -7.00 -13.18
C LYS A 172 23.63 -6.41 -12.15
N GLY A 173 23.79 -7.09 -11.01
CA GLY A 173 24.75 -6.73 -9.96
C GLY A 173 24.11 -6.60 -8.58
N MET A 174 22.88 -6.06 -8.46
CA MET A 174 22.29 -5.81 -7.13
C MET A 174 22.14 -7.07 -6.26
N GLY A 175 22.06 -8.26 -6.85
CA GLY A 175 22.02 -9.53 -6.12
C GLY A 175 23.29 -9.86 -5.33
N GLU A 176 24.45 -9.26 -5.64
CA GLU A 176 25.71 -9.54 -4.93
C GLU A 176 25.71 -9.01 -3.48
N TRP A 177 24.87 -8.02 -3.19
CA TRP A 177 24.64 -7.54 -1.83
C TRP A 177 23.85 -8.53 -0.96
N TYR A 178 23.11 -9.45 -1.59
CA TYR A 178 22.19 -10.38 -0.95
C TYR A 178 22.86 -11.74 -0.79
N ASN A 179 23.46 -11.96 0.37
CA ASN A 179 24.07 -13.23 0.73
C ASN A 179 23.03 -14.20 1.32
N GLY A 180 23.43 -15.47 1.50
CA GLY A 180 22.52 -16.51 2.01
C GLY A 180 21.59 -17.07 0.93
N GLU A 181 20.55 -17.78 1.35
CA GLU A 181 19.53 -18.34 0.46
C GLU A 181 18.14 -17.97 0.98
N PRO A 182 17.39 -17.11 0.27
CA PRO A 182 16.03 -16.77 0.68
C PRO A 182 15.07 -17.92 0.38
N ILE A 183 13.99 -18.01 1.16
CA ILE A 183 13.03 -19.11 1.13
C ILE A 183 12.46 -19.40 -0.27
N TRP A 184 12.28 -18.39 -1.13
CA TRP A 184 11.80 -18.59 -2.50
C TRP A 184 12.81 -19.35 -3.38
N ASN A 185 14.12 -19.14 -3.18
CA ASN A 185 15.14 -19.92 -3.85
C ASN A 185 15.15 -21.36 -3.32
N THR A 186 15.02 -21.56 -2.01
CA THR A 186 14.93 -22.90 -1.40
C THR A 186 13.72 -23.69 -1.91
N VAL A 187 12.58 -23.03 -2.04
CA VAL A 187 11.35 -23.63 -2.61
C VAL A 187 11.57 -24.02 -4.08
N ALA A 188 12.19 -23.15 -4.88
CA ALA A 188 12.52 -23.44 -6.27
C ALA A 188 13.53 -24.60 -6.41
N ASN A 189 14.56 -24.65 -5.56
CA ASN A 189 15.53 -25.75 -5.49
C ASN A 189 14.86 -27.08 -5.14
N ALA A 190 13.80 -27.06 -4.33
CA ALA A 190 12.98 -28.23 -4.02
C ALA A 190 11.97 -28.60 -5.13
N GLY A 191 12.06 -27.98 -6.32
CA GLY A 191 11.17 -28.23 -7.46
C GLY A 191 9.75 -27.70 -7.29
N LYS A 192 9.53 -26.77 -6.34
CA LYS A 192 8.23 -26.16 -6.06
C LYS A 192 8.18 -24.72 -6.59
N LYS A 193 6.96 -24.18 -6.72
CA LYS A 193 6.75 -22.80 -7.17
C LYS A 193 6.63 -21.86 -5.97
N SER A 194 7.15 -20.64 -6.12
CA SER A 194 7.00 -19.56 -5.16
C SER A 194 6.49 -18.30 -5.84
N GLY A 195 5.66 -17.52 -5.13
CA GLY A 195 5.16 -16.23 -5.59
C GLY A 195 5.44 -15.14 -4.56
N THR A 196 5.90 -13.98 -5.02
CA THR A 196 6.13 -12.80 -4.17
C THR A 196 5.44 -11.59 -4.79
N PHE A 197 4.49 -10.97 -4.09
CA PHE A 197 3.97 -9.69 -4.55
C PHE A 197 5.01 -8.61 -4.26
N PHE A 198 5.34 -8.34 -2.99
CA PHE A 198 6.47 -7.51 -2.58
C PHE A 198 7.23 -8.17 -1.44
N TRP A 199 8.56 -8.21 -1.53
CA TRP A 199 9.45 -8.57 -0.42
C TRP A 199 10.87 -8.03 -0.69
N PRO A 200 11.59 -7.43 0.30
CA PRO A 200 12.98 -7.03 0.11
C PRO A 200 13.85 -8.19 -0.38
N GLY A 201 14.45 -8.04 -1.56
CA GLY A 201 15.23 -9.10 -2.20
C GLY A 201 14.48 -9.94 -3.25
N SER A 202 13.14 -9.90 -3.33
CA SER A 202 12.40 -10.74 -4.30
C SER A 202 12.52 -10.26 -5.76
N GLU A 203 12.92 -9.01 -5.95
CA GLU A 203 13.08 -8.39 -7.27
C GLU A 203 14.49 -8.50 -7.85
N VAL A 204 15.47 -8.92 -7.06
CA VAL A 204 16.85 -9.09 -7.49
C VAL A 204 17.14 -10.56 -7.80
N VAL A 205 18.08 -10.80 -8.71
CA VAL A 205 18.56 -12.14 -9.03
C VAL A 205 19.59 -12.56 -7.99
N ILE A 206 19.21 -13.44 -7.07
CA ILE A 206 20.07 -13.89 -5.97
C ILE A 206 20.58 -15.28 -6.33
N LYS A 207 21.90 -15.44 -6.47
CA LYS A 207 22.56 -16.69 -6.91
C LYS A 207 21.96 -17.25 -8.21
N GLY A 208 21.64 -16.37 -9.15
CA GLY A 208 21.08 -16.76 -10.46
C GLY A 208 19.58 -17.10 -10.43
N MET A 209 18.89 -16.92 -9.31
CA MET A 209 17.49 -17.32 -9.13
C MET A 209 16.61 -16.15 -8.69
N THR A 210 15.32 -16.25 -9.03
CA THR A 210 14.24 -15.38 -8.57
C THR A 210 13.01 -16.23 -8.25
N PRO A 211 12.02 -15.70 -7.50
CA PRO A 211 10.73 -16.37 -7.37
C PRO A 211 10.10 -16.71 -8.73
N THR A 212 9.31 -17.78 -8.80
CA THR A 212 8.58 -18.18 -10.02
C THR A 212 7.65 -17.08 -10.52
N TYR A 213 6.95 -16.43 -9.58
CA TYR A 213 6.10 -15.27 -9.84
C TYR A 213 6.58 -14.11 -8.97
N ARG A 214 6.78 -12.94 -9.56
CA ARG A 214 7.20 -11.73 -8.84
C ARG A 214 6.56 -10.49 -9.43
N ALA A 215 6.08 -9.58 -8.59
CA ALA A 215 5.67 -8.25 -9.02
C ALA A 215 6.82 -7.25 -8.85
N LYS A 216 6.82 -6.21 -9.70
CA LYS A 216 7.72 -5.07 -9.54
C LYS A 216 7.19 -4.16 -8.43
N PHE A 217 8.05 -3.80 -7.49
CA PHE A 217 7.71 -2.95 -6.36
C PHE A 217 7.18 -1.61 -6.85
N SER A 218 6.03 -1.25 -6.29
CA SER A 218 5.42 0.05 -6.46
C SER A 218 4.71 0.41 -5.17
N ASN A 219 5.13 1.52 -4.56
CA ASN A 219 4.50 2.02 -3.34
C ASN A 219 3.09 2.59 -3.58
N THR A 220 2.72 2.87 -4.84
CA THR A 220 1.40 3.40 -5.22
C THR A 220 0.37 2.31 -5.53
N THR A 221 0.76 1.05 -5.65
CA THR A 221 -0.18 -0.05 -5.91
C THR A 221 -1.13 -0.23 -4.71
N PRO A 222 -2.47 -0.12 -4.88
CA PRO A 222 -3.44 -0.28 -3.80
C PRO A 222 -3.35 -1.63 -3.11
N PHE A 223 -3.57 -1.68 -1.79
CA PHE A 223 -3.47 -2.94 -1.02
C PHE A 223 -4.44 -4.03 -1.49
N SER A 224 -5.68 -3.67 -1.84
CA SER A 224 -6.68 -4.58 -2.39
C SER A 224 -6.17 -5.30 -3.63
N HIS A 225 -5.58 -4.56 -4.57
CA HIS A 225 -4.98 -5.13 -5.77
C HIS A 225 -3.87 -6.15 -5.45
N ARG A 226 -3.07 -5.92 -4.40
CA ARG A 226 -2.02 -6.86 -3.96
C ARG A 226 -2.64 -8.16 -3.45
N VAL A 227 -3.67 -8.06 -2.62
CA VAL A 227 -4.39 -9.21 -2.06
C VAL A 227 -5.10 -10.01 -3.16
N ASP A 228 -5.82 -9.32 -4.04
CA ASP A 228 -6.55 -9.95 -5.14
C ASP A 228 -5.61 -10.72 -6.07
N THR A 229 -4.45 -10.14 -6.42
CA THR A 229 -3.48 -10.83 -7.29
C THR A 229 -2.90 -12.12 -6.68
N VAL A 230 -2.85 -12.24 -5.35
CA VAL A 230 -2.40 -13.47 -4.67
C VAL A 230 -3.57 -14.46 -4.49
N GLY A 231 -4.80 -13.96 -4.42
CA GLY A 231 -6.01 -14.76 -4.18
C GLY A 231 -6.59 -15.44 -5.43
N TYR A 232 -6.25 -14.97 -6.64
CA TYR A 232 -6.61 -15.58 -7.92
C TYR A 232 -5.49 -16.47 -8.47
#